data_AF-A0AA51LX95-F1
#
_entry.id   AF-A0AA51LX95-F1
#
_cell.length_a   1.000
_cell.length_b   1.000
_cell.length_c   1.000
_cell.angle_alpha   90.00
_cell.angle_beta   90.00
_cell.angle_gamma   90.00
#
_symmetry.space_group_name_H-M   'P 1'
#
loop_
_entity.id
_entity.type
_entity.pdbx_description
1 polymer ?
#
loop_
_entity_poly.entity_id
_entity_poly.type
_entity_poly.pdbx_seq_one_letter_code
_entity_poly.pdbx_strand_id
1 'polypeptide(L)'
;MPSRPPVLLAALVLAALGATAVAVAPLLPVVRADTGPVGAASGAASLVAAVVALAVPAGAVSLARRRGPLPAVRAAALLAGAGFVALGAALLDVALFTDALDADRLELFRPVTAAGLAAGPGAGVVLAGHLASVLAGALGAVAVRQLEAEPDAHLPGEDRPAVARTGAPAAAGVAGAALAAAGALLAPPFVSNDPVLLGSGVLDATPAAAIGALVAAVAVLLAATWALVTSSSAAAAGALAGAGLGALGILGPRLAAGLSGARLTPSSAAAVGVLAAVLLVAAAAALPRLVARSDHAAGPVPRVLPSAPAARHRQAGVAGLVTGAVATVGSLLPALSVPAGAAPELPAARMLFAAGLLVLALSVWLLLSEFAAPLRPAVVVPAAGVVTAAGAVLQSWVLAAGLPGVGAGPGTWLAGAAILGAAVTGVFVVLAGGAERDGIDTSVERIAGPVARTVGAAAALTAGAGVLLPLQPGAGSVLSYPWGYDVWGRAVLAVAVVAAVLVAARARPARGSVLLLGAAASVALYAASWVLVRTPEQEPVNGVLTLPAILGVVLLLAAAWLTIREENP
;
A
#
# COMPACT_ATOMS: atom_id res chain seq x y z
N MET A 1 -30.27 14.28 -21.93
CA MET A 1 -29.25 13.45 -21.26
C MET A 1 -29.90 12.93 -20.00
N PRO A 2 -29.82 11.63 -19.65
CA PRO A 2 -30.18 11.24 -18.29
C PRO A 2 -29.38 12.13 -17.33
N SER A 3 -30.05 12.72 -16.35
CA SER A 3 -29.43 13.64 -15.40
C SER A 3 -28.35 12.88 -14.65
N ARG A 4 -27.07 13.18 -14.91
CA ARG A 4 -25.97 12.62 -14.13
C ARG A 4 -26.15 13.04 -12.67
N PRO A 5 -25.81 12.18 -11.70
CA PRO A 5 -25.95 12.55 -10.30
C PRO A 5 -25.14 13.82 -10.03
N PRO A 6 -25.68 14.78 -9.26
CA PRO A 6 -25.01 16.06 -9.00
C PRO A 6 -23.63 15.87 -8.36
N VAL A 7 -23.47 14.78 -7.59
CA VAL A 7 -22.19 14.36 -6.98
C VAL A 7 -21.11 14.11 -8.03
N LEU A 8 -21.44 13.45 -9.16
CA LEU A 8 -20.47 13.20 -10.23
C LEU A 8 -20.07 14.50 -10.93
N LEU A 9 -21.01 15.42 -11.15
CA LEU A 9 -20.70 16.73 -11.74
C LEU A 9 -19.77 17.54 -10.84
N ALA A 10 -20.05 17.58 -9.53
CA ALA A 10 -19.18 18.22 -8.55
C ALA A 10 -17.77 17.59 -8.54
N ALA A 11 -17.68 16.25 -8.60
CA ALA A 11 -16.41 15.55 -8.70
C ALA A 11 -15.62 15.93 -9.95
N LEU A 12 -16.27 16.02 -11.12
CA LEU A 12 -15.64 16.42 -12.38
C LEU A 12 -15.12 17.87 -12.35
N VAL A 13 -15.90 18.79 -11.77
CA VAL A 13 -15.50 20.20 -11.63
C VAL A 13 -14.27 20.32 -10.71
N LEU A 14 -14.29 19.66 -9.55
CA LEU A 14 -13.16 19.67 -8.63
C LEU A 14 -11.92 19.02 -9.23
N ALA A 15 -12.06 17.93 -9.97
CA ALA A 15 -10.94 17.30 -10.67
C ALA A 15 -10.33 18.21 -11.74
N ALA A 16 -11.17 18.93 -12.50
CA ALA A 16 -10.71 19.88 -13.51
C ALA A 16 -9.97 21.06 -12.85
N LEU A 17 -10.55 21.67 -11.82
CA LEU A 17 -9.91 22.75 -11.07
C LEU A 17 -8.59 22.29 -10.45
N GLY A 18 -8.59 21.12 -9.81
CA GLY A 18 -7.41 20.53 -9.19
C GLY A 18 -6.28 20.31 -10.19
N ALA A 19 -6.58 19.66 -11.32
CA ALA A 19 -5.61 19.43 -12.39
C ALA A 19 -5.08 20.73 -13.01
N THR A 20 -5.93 21.74 -13.21
CA THR A 20 -5.48 23.04 -13.72
C THR A 20 -4.55 23.76 -12.74
N ALA A 21 -4.83 23.68 -11.44
CA ALA A 21 -3.96 24.25 -10.41
C ALA A 21 -2.58 23.58 -10.41
N VAL A 22 -2.52 22.25 -10.46
CA VAL A 22 -1.26 21.49 -10.55
C VAL A 22 -0.49 21.84 -11.84
N ALA A 23 -1.18 21.93 -12.98
CA ALA A 23 -0.56 22.23 -14.27
C ALA A 23 0.01 23.67 -14.37
N VAL A 24 -0.62 24.64 -13.69
CA VAL A 24 -0.20 26.05 -13.71
C VAL A 24 0.81 26.36 -12.61
N ALA A 25 0.89 25.56 -11.55
CA ALA A 25 1.80 25.80 -10.42
C ALA A 25 3.27 26.09 -10.79
N PRO A 26 3.89 25.42 -11.78
CA PRO A 26 5.27 25.74 -12.20
C PRO A 26 5.45 27.15 -12.78
N LEU A 27 4.36 27.82 -13.20
CA LEU A 27 4.37 29.19 -13.73
C LEU A 27 4.31 30.25 -12.61
N LEU A 28 4.13 29.83 -11.37
CA LEU A 28 4.07 30.69 -10.19
C LEU A 28 5.35 30.53 -9.37
N PRO A 29 5.72 31.52 -8.54
CA PRO A 29 6.80 31.35 -7.57
C PRO A 29 6.42 30.28 -6.53
N VAL A 30 6.89 29.04 -6.74
CA VAL A 30 6.59 27.91 -5.83
C VAL A 30 7.39 28.04 -4.54
N VAL A 31 8.63 28.49 -4.63
CA VAL A 31 9.50 28.76 -3.47
C VAL A 31 10.18 30.11 -3.61
N ARG A 32 10.65 30.64 -2.48
CA ARG A 32 11.50 31.83 -2.40
C ARG A 32 12.75 31.46 -1.62
N ALA A 33 13.91 31.90 -2.10
CA ALA A 33 15.16 31.74 -1.37
C ALA A 33 15.40 32.94 -0.45
N ASP A 34 15.93 32.69 0.74
CA ASP A 34 16.37 33.75 1.66
C ASP A 34 17.56 34.53 1.06
N THR A 35 18.45 33.80 0.36
CA THR A 35 19.60 34.36 -0.34
C THR A 35 19.89 33.60 -1.63
N GLY A 36 20.23 34.31 -2.71
CA GLY A 36 20.61 33.72 -3.99
C GLY A 36 19.42 33.37 -4.91
N PRO A 37 19.70 32.91 -6.13
CA PRO A 37 18.67 32.58 -7.10
C PRO A 37 18.04 31.21 -6.82
N VAL A 38 16.78 31.04 -7.26
CA VAL A 38 16.13 29.73 -7.41
C VAL A 38 16.18 29.34 -8.88
N GLY A 39 16.61 28.12 -9.18
CA GLY A 39 16.63 27.61 -10.54
C GLY A 39 15.23 27.33 -11.08
N ALA A 40 15.07 27.49 -12.39
CA ALA A 40 13.82 27.17 -13.08
C ALA A 40 13.47 25.68 -12.96
N ALA A 41 12.17 25.37 -13.00
CA ALA A 41 11.67 24.00 -13.06
C ALA A 41 12.24 23.25 -14.28
N SER A 42 12.39 21.93 -14.16
CA SER A 42 12.62 21.08 -15.33
C SER A 42 11.39 21.14 -16.24
N GLY A 43 11.55 21.71 -17.44
CA GLY A 43 10.47 21.83 -18.40
C GLY A 43 9.88 20.47 -18.80
N ALA A 44 10.72 19.44 -18.93
CA ALA A 44 10.27 18.08 -19.23
C ALA A 44 9.44 17.49 -18.09
N ALA A 45 9.89 17.66 -16.84
CA ALA A 45 9.14 17.19 -15.67
C ALA A 45 7.82 17.95 -15.49
N SER A 46 7.83 19.27 -15.70
CA SER A 46 6.65 20.14 -15.67
C SER A 46 5.60 19.72 -16.71
N LEU A 47 6.05 19.43 -17.94
CA LEU A 47 5.18 18.96 -19.02
C LEU A 47 4.52 17.63 -18.65
N VAL A 48 5.30 16.66 -18.15
CA VAL A 48 4.76 15.35 -17.74
C VAL A 48 3.74 15.51 -16.61
N ALA A 49 4.05 16.33 -15.59
CA ALA A 49 3.14 16.63 -14.49
C ALA A 49 1.81 17.21 -15.01
N ALA A 50 1.88 18.23 -15.88
CA ALA A 50 0.70 18.89 -16.45
C ALA A 50 -0.14 17.92 -17.31
N VAL A 51 0.50 17.15 -18.19
CA VAL A 51 -0.19 16.19 -19.07
C VAL A 51 -0.90 15.11 -18.26
N VAL A 52 -0.22 14.54 -17.26
CA VAL A 52 -0.81 13.47 -16.44
C VAL A 52 -1.92 14.01 -15.53
N ALA A 53 -1.72 15.17 -14.90
CA ALA A 53 -2.75 15.82 -14.09
C ALA A 53 -4.03 16.09 -14.91
N LEU A 54 -3.90 16.60 -16.13
CA LEU A 54 -5.04 16.90 -17.02
C LEU A 54 -5.67 15.65 -17.64
N ALA A 55 -4.93 14.55 -17.78
CA ALA A 55 -5.45 13.30 -18.33
C ALA A 55 -6.58 12.70 -17.47
N VAL A 56 -6.54 12.88 -16.15
CA VAL A 56 -7.56 12.39 -15.20
C VAL A 56 -8.94 13.01 -15.47
N PRO A 57 -9.13 14.35 -15.35
CA PRO A 57 -10.42 14.97 -15.64
C PRO A 57 -10.82 14.86 -17.10
N ALA A 58 -9.88 14.94 -18.06
CA ALA A 58 -10.19 14.76 -19.48
C ALA A 58 -10.76 13.37 -19.76
N GLY A 59 -10.15 12.32 -19.20
CA GLY A 59 -10.64 10.95 -19.28
C GLY A 59 -12.00 10.77 -18.62
N ALA A 60 -12.17 11.31 -17.41
CA ALA A 60 -13.44 11.25 -16.67
C ALA A 60 -14.58 11.96 -17.41
N VAL A 61 -14.35 13.18 -17.93
CA VAL A 61 -15.35 13.94 -18.72
C VAL A 61 -15.68 13.20 -20.02
N SER A 62 -14.67 12.67 -20.73
CA SER A 62 -14.88 11.89 -21.95
C SER A 62 -15.76 10.67 -21.71
N LEU A 63 -15.53 9.95 -20.61
CA LEU A 63 -16.34 8.80 -20.20
C LEU A 63 -17.75 9.22 -19.77
N ALA A 64 -17.89 10.26 -18.94
CA ALA A 64 -19.18 10.73 -18.43
C ALA A 64 -20.12 11.26 -19.54
N ARG A 65 -19.57 11.75 -20.65
CA ARG A 65 -20.32 12.18 -21.85
C ARG A 65 -20.88 11.03 -22.68
N ARG A 66 -20.35 9.81 -22.55
CA ARG A 66 -20.85 8.64 -23.28
C ARG A 66 -22.21 8.22 -22.73
N ARG A 67 -23.09 7.73 -23.60
CA ARG A 67 -24.42 7.24 -23.19
C ARG A 67 -24.30 5.96 -22.38
N GLY A 68 -25.19 5.80 -21.40
CA GLY A 68 -25.28 4.64 -20.52
C GLY A 68 -24.71 4.85 -19.11
N PRO A 69 -25.00 3.92 -18.17
CA PRO A 69 -24.56 3.98 -16.78
C PRO A 69 -23.10 3.53 -16.60
N LEU A 70 -22.65 2.48 -17.31
CA LEU A 70 -21.28 1.93 -17.19
C LEU A 70 -20.16 2.96 -17.44
N PRO A 71 -20.24 3.83 -18.47
CA PRO A 71 -19.22 4.87 -18.65
C PRO A 71 -19.17 5.88 -17.49
N ALA A 72 -20.30 6.17 -16.84
CA ALA A 72 -20.33 7.05 -15.67
C ALA A 72 -19.76 6.38 -14.42
N VAL A 73 -20.06 5.10 -14.18
CA VAL A 73 -19.42 4.31 -13.12
C VAL A 73 -17.90 4.29 -13.32
N ARG A 74 -17.45 4.05 -14.55
CA ARG A 74 -16.02 4.07 -14.90
C ARG A 74 -15.39 5.45 -14.69
N ALA A 75 -16.08 6.53 -15.06
CA ALA A 75 -15.61 7.90 -14.83
C ALA A 75 -15.47 8.20 -13.32
N ALA A 76 -16.49 7.87 -12.54
CA ALA A 76 -16.52 8.06 -11.10
C ALA A 76 -15.40 7.25 -10.40
N ALA A 77 -15.21 5.99 -10.79
CA ALA A 77 -14.15 5.14 -10.26
C ALA A 77 -12.74 5.59 -10.69
N LEU A 78 -12.59 6.17 -11.88
CA LEU A 78 -11.33 6.80 -12.31
C LEU A 78 -10.97 7.97 -11.40
N LEU A 79 -11.92 8.85 -11.11
CA LEU A 79 -11.70 9.94 -10.16
C LEU A 79 -11.37 9.41 -8.77
N ALA A 80 -12.07 8.37 -8.29
CA ALA A 80 -11.82 7.74 -6.99
C ALA A 80 -10.39 7.17 -6.90
N GLY A 81 -9.97 6.37 -7.89
CA GLY A 81 -8.63 5.80 -7.93
C GLY A 81 -7.53 6.86 -7.99
N ALA A 82 -7.70 7.92 -8.78
CA ALA A 82 -6.75 9.02 -8.87
C ALA A 82 -6.69 9.84 -7.58
N GLY A 83 -7.85 10.15 -6.99
CA GLY A 83 -7.94 10.91 -5.75
C GLY A 83 -7.33 10.21 -4.53
N PHE A 84 -7.38 8.87 -4.47
CA PHE A 84 -6.66 8.12 -3.43
C PHE A 84 -5.15 8.36 -3.49
N VAL A 85 -4.54 8.30 -4.68
CA VAL A 85 -3.10 8.56 -4.83
C VAL A 85 -2.79 10.04 -4.63
N ALA A 86 -3.70 10.94 -5.04
CA ALA A 86 -3.55 12.39 -4.85
C ALA A 86 -3.43 12.79 -3.37
N LEU A 87 -3.94 11.99 -2.42
CA LEU A 87 -3.72 12.22 -0.99
C LEU A 87 -2.23 12.12 -0.63
N GLY A 88 -1.54 11.13 -1.18
CA GLY A 88 -0.09 11.00 -1.03
C GLY A 88 0.64 12.17 -1.68
N ALA A 89 0.22 12.59 -2.88
CA ALA A 89 0.77 13.77 -3.56
C ALA A 89 0.58 15.07 -2.76
N ALA A 90 -0.60 15.28 -2.15
CA ALA A 90 -0.85 16.44 -1.29
C ALA A 90 0.07 16.44 -0.05
N LEU A 91 0.32 15.27 0.55
CA LEU A 91 1.26 15.16 1.67
C LEU A 91 2.72 15.36 1.22
N LEU A 92 3.08 14.94 0.02
CA LEU A 92 4.37 15.30 -0.59
C LEU A 92 4.48 16.82 -0.82
N ASP A 93 3.39 17.51 -1.19
CA ASP A 93 3.39 18.99 -1.29
C ASP A 93 3.60 19.68 0.07
N VAL A 94 3.21 19.07 1.19
CA VAL A 94 3.45 19.63 2.53
C VAL A 94 4.95 19.83 2.78
N ALA A 95 5.81 18.99 2.18
CA ALA A 95 7.25 19.16 2.26
C ALA A 95 7.71 20.54 1.75
N LEU A 96 6.99 21.16 0.80
CA LEU A 96 7.29 22.52 0.31
C LEU A 96 7.17 23.60 1.41
N PHE A 97 6.41 23.32 2.48
CA PHE A 97 6.18 24.26 3.58
C PHE A 97 7.07 23.99 4.79
N THR A 98 7.54 22.74 4.95
CA THR A 98 8.38 22.35 6.08
C THR A 98 9.86 22.33 5.74
N ASP A 99 10.20 21.84 4.55
CA ASP A 99 11.56 21.70 4.06
C ASP A 99 11.56 21.57 2.53
N ALA A 100 11.53 22.72 1.85
CA ALA A 100 11.35 22.76 0.41
C ALA A 100 12.59 22.24 -0.36
N LEU A 101 13.77 22.25 0.24
CA LEU A 101 15.00 21.80 -0.41
C LEU A 101 14.93 20.28 -0.68
N ASP A 102 14.40 19.53 0.27
CA ASP A 102 14.25 18.07 0.22
C ASP A 102 12.89 17.59 -0.32
N ALA A 103 12.08 18.49 -0.88
CA ALA A 103 10.75 18.12 -1.39
C ALA A 103 10.80 17.33 -2.73
N ASP A 104 11.97 17.28 -3.40
CA ASP A 104 12.20 16.58 -4.68
C ASP A 104 11.16 16.93 -5.79
N ARG A 105 10.75 18.20 -5.85
CA ARG A 105 9.75 18.73 -6.81
C ARG A 105 10.39 19.46 -7.98
N LEU A 106 11.23 18.74 -8.73
CA LEU A 106 11.99 19.30 -9.87
C LEU A 106 11.10 19.77 -11.02
N GLU A 107 9.84 19.33 -11.08
CA GLU A 107 8.79 19.85 -11.96
C GLU A 107 8.21 21.20 -11.53
N LEU A 108 8.54 21.68 -10.32
CA LEU A 108 8.05 22.95 -9.79
C LEU A 108 9.16 24.00 -9.73
N PHE A 109 10.37 23.61 -9.34
CA PHE A 109 11.57 24.47 -9.28
C PHE A 109 12.83 23.61 -9.13
N ARG A 110 14.01 24.21 -9.26
CA ARG A 110 15.29 23.52 -8.99
C ARG A 110 16.14 24.30 -7.97
N PRO A 111 16.44 23.73 -6.79
CA PRO A 111 17.48 24.25 -5.91
C PRO A 111 18.83 24.36 -6.64
N VAL A 112 19.49 25.52 -6.53
CA VAL A 112 20.85 25.74 -7.09
C VAL A 112 21.86 26.14 -6.01
N THR A 113 21.39 26.39 -4.79
CA THR A 113 22.22 26.63 -3.60
C THR A 113 21.60 25.88 -2.42
N ALA A 114 22.39 25.66 -1.37
CA ALA A 114 21.92 25.09 -0.10
C ALA A 114 21.27 26.14 0.83
N ALA A 115 20.85 27.30 0.28
CA ALA A 115 20.19 28.34 1.05
C ALA A 115 18.78 27.89 1.46
N GLY A 116 18.29 28.46 2.57
CA GLY A 116 16.91 28.25 3.03
C GLY A 116 15.90 28.61 1.95
N LEU A 117 14.91 27.73 1.77
CA LEU A 117 13.80 27.90 0.83
C LEU A 117 12.48 27.94 1.61
N ALA A 118 11.70 28.99 1.40
CA ALA A 118 10.37 29.15 1.96
C ALA A 118 9.29 28.97 0.90
N ALA A 119 8.14 28.43 1.29
CA ALA A 119 6.99 28.26 0.41
C ALA A 119 6.50 29.60 -0.18
N GLY A 120 6.30 29.62 -1.49
CA GLY A 120 5.66 30.70 -2.24
C GLY A 120 4.19 30.38 -2.57
N PRO A 121 3.49 31.29 -3.27
CA PRO A 121 2.09 31.09 -3.66
C PRO A 121 1.88 29.85 -4.55
N GLY A 122 2.87 29.50 -5.38
CA GLY A 122 2.79 28.29 -6.22
C GLY A 122 2.70 27.00 -5.42
N ALA A 123 3.33 26.93 -4.24
CA ALA A 123 3.21 25.79 -3.31
C ALA A 123 1.78 25.66 -2.77
N GLY A 124 1.13 26.78 -2.45
CA GLY A 124 -0.28 26.79 -2.05
C GLY A 124 -1.22 26.32 -3.15
N VAL A 125 -0.95 26.74 -4.41
CA VAL A 125 -1.76 26.36 -5.57
C VAL A 125 -1.65 24.86 -5.88
N VAL A 126 -0.46 24.27 -5.86
CA VAL A 126 -0.29 22.82 -6.11
C VAL A 126 -0.93 21.98 -5.00
N LEU A 127 -0.74 22.37 -3.73
CA LEU A 127 -1.36 21.68 -2.59
C LEU A 127 -2.90 21.74 -2.67
N ALA A 128 -3.46 22.93 -2.93
CA ALA A 128 -4.91 23.08 -3.14
C ALA A 128 -5.39 22.24 -4.33
N GLY A 129 -4.59 22.13 -5.39
CA GLY A 129 -4.88 21.30 -6.56
C GLY A 129 -5.00 19.80 -6.24
N HIS A 130 -4.05 19.26 -5.47
CA HIS A 130 -4.11 17.87 -5.03
C HIS A 130 -5.22 17.64 -4.00
N LEU A 131 -5.48 18.56 -3.07
CA LEU A 131 -6.62 18.46 -2.14
C LEU A 131 -7.97 18.48 -2.87
N ALA A 132 -8.13 19.32 -3.91
CA ALA A 132 -9.31 19.30 -4.76
C ALA A 132 -9.46 17.96 -5.50
N SER A 133 -8.35 17.34 -5.91
CA SER A 133 -8.33 16.01 -6.52
C SER A 133 -8.70 14.90 -5.53
N VAL A 134 -8.29 15.01 -4.26
CA VAL A 134 -8.72 14.12 -3.17
C VAL A 134 -10.23 14.20 -2.97
N LEU A 135 -10.78 15.42 -2.86
CA LEU A 135 -12.22 15.64 -2.72
C LEU A 135 -12.99 15.11 -3.94
N ALA A 136 -12.48 15.35 -5.15
CA ALA A 136 -13.04 14.78 -6.38
C ALA A 136 -13.07 13.25 -6.34
N GLY A 137 -12.02 12.61 -5.82
CA GLY A 137 -11.98 11.16 -5.65
C GLY A 137 -12.96 10.64 -4.60
N ALA A 138 -13.10 11.33 -3.46
CA ALA A 138 -14.09 10.98 -2.45
C ALA A 138 -15.52 11.06 -3.00
N LEU A 139 -15.85 12.15 -3.70
CA LEU A 139 -17.14 12.29 -4.39
C LEU A 139 -17.30 11.26 -5.52
N GLY A 140 -16.22 10.91 -6.23
CA GLY A 140 -16.20 9.83 -7.21
C GLY A 140 -16.57 8.49 -6.59
N ALA A 141 -16.03 8.15 -5.42
CA ALA A 141 -16.37 6.92 -4.70
C ALA A 141 -17.84 6.89 -4.25
N VAL A 142 -18.38 8.03 -3.81
CA VAL A 142 -19.82 8.17 -3.50
C VAL A 142 -20.66 8.01 -4.76
N ALA A 143 -20.26 8.62 -5.88
CA ALA A 143 -20.95 8.51 -7.15
C ALA A 143 -20.96 7.08 -7.70
N VAL A 144 -19.86 6.30 -7.53
CA VAL A 144 -19.85 4.87 -7.89
C VAL A 144 -20.96 4.14 -7.14
N ARG A 145 -21.06 4.30 -5.81
CA ARG A 145 -22.10 3.64 -5.01
C ARG A 145 -23.51 4.02 -5.45
N GLN A 146 -23.76 5.30 -5.74
CA GLN A 146 -25.07 5.76 -6.18
C GLN A 146 -25.43 5.22 -7.57
N LEU A 147 -24.48 5.22 -8.50
CA LEU A 147 -24.69 4.73 -9.85
C LEU A 147 -24.86 3.21 -9.89
N GLU A 148 -24.10 2.47 -9.08
CA GLU A 148 -24.25 1.01 -8.97
C GLU A 148 -25.57 0.62 -8.31
N ALA A 149 -26.21 1.48 -7.52
CA ALA A 149 -27.55 1.19 -6.99
C ALA A 149 -28.66 1.26 -8.07
N GLU A 150 -28.39 1.80 -9.26
CA GLU A 150 -29.36 1.85 -10.35
C GLU A 150 -29.53 0.45 -11.00
N PRO A 151 -30.78 0.01 -11.31
CA PRO A 151 -31.03 -1.30 -11.91
C PRO A 151 -30.28 -1.54 -13.23
N ASP A 152 -30.11 -0.49 -14.03
CA ASP A 152 -29.49 -0.54 -15.36
C ASP A 152 -27.96 -0.56 -15.32
N ALA A 153 -27.36 -0.38 -14.14
CA ALA A 153 -25.90 -0.32 -13.98
C ALA A 153 -25.24 -1.70 -13.88
N HIS A 154 -26.02 -2.77 -13.70
CA HIS A 154 -25.55 -4.14 -13.58
C HIS A 154 -25.68 -4.88 -14.92
N LEU A 155 -24.58 -5.45 -15.40
CA LEU A 155 -24.63 -6.36 -16.54
C LEU A 155 -25.03 -7.77 -16.10
N PRO A 156 -25.76 -8.54 -16.94
CA PRO A 156 -25.97 -9.97 -16.69
C PRO A 156 -24.63 -10.69 -16.50
N GLY A 157 -24.44 -11.40 -15.39
CA GLY A 157 -23.21 -12.14 -15.10
C GLY A 157 -22.16 -11.40 -14.26
N GLU A 158 -22.48 -10.24 -13.67
CA GLU A 158 -21.62 -9.56 -12.68
C GLU A 158 -21.69 -10.17 -11.26
N ASP A 159 -22.07 -11.45 -11.14
CA ASP A 159 -22.12 -12.18 -9.86
C ASP A 159 -20.73 -12.50 -9.30
N ARG A 160 -19.67 -12.27 -10.11
CA ARG A 160 -18.27 -12.55 -9.75
C ARG A 160 -17.40 -11.29 -9.91
N PRO A 161 -16.34 -11.14 -9.10
CA PRO A 161 -15.35 -10.09 -9.27
C PRO A 161 -14.86 -9.98 -10.71
N ALA A 162 -14.69 -8.77 -11.23
CA ALA A 162 -14.27 -8.50 -12.60
C ALA A 162 -13.01 -9.31 -12.98
N VAL A 163 -12.10 -9.46 -12.02
CA VAL A 163 -10.83 -10.14 -12.24
C VAL A 163 -10.93 -11.67 -12.14
N ALA A 164 -11.90 -12.19 -11.40
CA ALA A 164 -12.24 -13.62 -11.46
C ALA A 164 -12.66 -14.02 -12.88
N ARG A 165 -13.31 -13.11 -13.62
CA ARG A 165 -13.71 -13.29 -15.01
C ARG A 165 -12.54 -13.17 -16.00
N THR A 166 -11.51 -12.37 -15.72
CA THR A 166 -10.34 -12.22 -16.61
C THR A 166 -9.28 -13.34 -16.48
N GLY A 167 -9.36 -14.14 -15.41
CA GLY A 167 -8.42 -15.22 -15.14
C GLY A 167 -7.19 -14.82 -14.29
N ALA A 168 -6.50 -15.84 -13.76
CA ALA A 168 -5.36 -15.69 -12.87
C ALA A 168 -4.17 -14.85 -13.41
N PRO A 169 -3.77 -14.92 -14.70
CA PRO A 169 -2.60 -14.17 -15.17
C PRO A 169 -2.85 -12.65 -15.19
N ALA A 170 -4.07 -12.22 -15.53
CA ALA A 170 -4.43 -10.80 -15.50
C ALA A 170 -4.45 -10.26 -14.05
N ALA A 171 -5.00 -11.04 -13.12
CA ALA A 171 -4.99 -10.72 -11.69
C ALA A 171 -3.56 -10.56 -11.15
N ALA A 172 -2.69 -11.52 -11.46
CA ALA A 172 -1.30 -11.51 -11.07
C ALA A 172 -0.53 -10.33 -11.70
N GLY A 173 -0.80 -10.01 -12.97
CA GLY A 173 -0.21 -8.86 -13.65
C GLY A 173 -0.58 -7.53 -13.01
N VAL A 174 -1.86 -7.33 -12.66
CA VAL A 174 -2.33 -6.13 -11.95
C VAL A 174 -1.69 -6.02 -10.57
N ALA A 175 -1.66 -7.13 -9.82
CA ALA A 175 -1.01 -7.15 -8.50
C ALA A 175 0.50 -6.85 -8.58
N GLY A 176 1.21 -7.48 -9.51
CA GLY A 176 2.63 -7.25 -9.73
C GLY A 176 2.94 -5.81 -10.12
N ALA A 177 2.14 -5.22 -11.02
CA ALA A 177 2.26 -3.82 -11.38
C ALA A 177 1.98 -2.88 -10.19
N ALA A 178 0.95 -3.16 -9.39
CA ALA A 178 0.66 -2.37 -8.20
C ALA A 178 1.79 -2.43 -7.15
N LEU A 179 2.35 -3.63 -6.92
CA LEU A 179 3.49 -3.83 -6.02
C LEU A 179 4.75 -3.11 -6.53
N ALA A 180 5.04 -3.19 -7.83
CA ALA A 180 6.19 -2.50 -8.43
C ALA A 180 6.05 -0.97 -8.36
N ALA A 181 4.85 -0.43 -8.63
CA ALA A 181 4.58 1.00 -8.50
C ALA A 181 4.68 1.46 -7.03
N ALA A 182 4.12 0.70 -6.09
CA ALA A 182 4.21 0.99 -4.66
C ALA A 182 5.67 0.98 -4.16
N GLY A 183 6.46 -0.03 -4.55
CA GLY A 183 7.88 -0.09 -4.21
C GLY A 183 8.69 1.07 -4.80
N ALA A 184 8.40 1.45 -6.05
CA ALA A 184 9.05 2.59 -6.70
C ALA A 184 8.75 3.94 -6.03
N LEU A 185 7.56 4.11 -5.45
CA LEU A 185 7.19 5.33 -4.71
C LEU A 185 8.01 5.51 -3.42
N LEU A 186 8.50 4.42 -2.83
CA LEU A 186 9.32 4.42 -1.61
C LEU A 186 10.83 4.50 -1.88
N ALA A 187 11.23 4.22 -3.12
CA ALA A 187 12.63 4.20 -3.53
C ALA A 187 13.15 5.60 -3.91
N PRO A 188 14.47 5.81 -3.87
CA PRO A 188 15.11 7.01 -4.39
C PRO A 188 14.67 7.32 -5.84
N PRO A 189 14.27 8.56 -6.16
CA PRO A 189 13.78 8.91 -7.49
C PRO A 189 14.90 9.00 -8.55
N PHE A 190 16.10 9.39 -8.15
CA PHE A 190 17.26 9.57 -9.01
C PHE A 190 18.55 9.40 -8.21
N VAL A 191 19.65 9.12 -8.91
CA VAL A 191 21.01 9.23 -8.36
C VAL A 191 21.55 10.60 -8.75
N SER A 192 22.12 11.30 -7.77
CA SER A 192 22.59 12.67 -7.95
C SER A 192 24.09 12.79 -7.74
N ASN A 193 24.75 13.49 -8.67
CA ASN A 193 26.11 14.02 -8.49
C ASN A 193 26.09 15.54 -8.20
N ASP A 194 24.91 16.09 -7.88
CA ASP A 194 24.71 17.48 -7.51
C ASP A 194 24.76 17.58 -5.97
N PRO A 195 25.66 18.38 -5.38
CA PRO A 195 25.79 18.49 -3.92
C PRO A 195 24.57 19.13 -3.24
N VAL A 196 23.67 19.76 -4.01
CA VAL A 196 22.45 20.39 -3.49
C VAL A 196 21.25 19.43 -3.51
N LEU A 197 21.26 18.41 -4.38
CA LEU A 197 20.14 17.48 -4.55
C LEU A 197 20.57 16.09 -4.15
N LEU A 198 19.99 15.53 -3.10
CA LEU A 198 20.43 14.23 -2.56
C LEU A 198 19.66 13.03 -3.12
N GLY A 199 18.48 13.24 -3.73
CA GLY A 199 17.67 12.17 -4.30
C GLY A 199 17.27 11.12 -3.24
N SER A 200 16.80 11.59 -2.09
CA SER A 200 16.54 10.76 -0.92
C SER A 200 15.44 9.71 -1.15
N GLY A 201 15.67 8.48 -0.66
CA GLY A 201 14.60 7.50 -0.49
C GLY A 201 13.77 7.79 0.76
N VAL A 202 12.72 6.99 1.01
CA VAL A 202 11.80 7.18 2.15
C VAL A 202 12.49 7.24 3.53
N LEU A 203 13.69 6.66 3.65
CA LEU A 203 14.44 6.56 4.90
C LEU A 203 15.20 7.85 5.23
N ASP A 204 15.64 8.57 4.20
CA ASP A 204 16.45 9.77 4.34
C ASP A 204 15.63 11.04 4.06
N ALA A 205 14.38 10.88 3.59
CA ALA A 205 13.48 11.96 3.27
C ALA A 205 12.98 12.70 4.52
N THR A 206 12.32 13.84 4.36
CA THR A 206 11.62 14.56 5.44
C THR A 206 10.34 13.80 5.87
N PRO A 207 9.78 14.05 7.08
CA PRO A 207 8.59 13.32 7.54
C PRO A 207 7.41 13.45 6.58
N ALA A 208 7.19 14.65 6.04
CA ALA A 208 6.11 14.91 5.09
C ALA A 208 6.31 14.11 3.79
N ALA A 209 7.53 14.11 3.25
CA ALA A 209 7.87 13.38 2.04
C ALA A 209 7.73 11.85 2.24
N ALA A 210 8.22 11.33 3.36
CA ALA A 210 8.16 9.91 3.66
C ALA A 210 6.72 9.41 3.89
N ILE A 211 5.92 10.15 4.67
CA ILE A 211 4.51 9.83 4.89
C ILE A 211 3.72 9.95 3.58
N GLY A 212 3.96 10.99 2.79
CA GLY A 212 3.31 11.17 1.49
C GLY A 212 3.61 10.04 0.51
N ALA A 213 4.86 9.61 0.42
CA ALA A 213 5.27 8.46 -0.38
C ALA A 213 4.60 7.16 0.07
N LEU A 214 4.55 6.90 1.39
CA LEU A 214 3.87 5.73 1.95
C LEU A 214 2.37 5.75 1.66
N VAL A 215 1.71 6.90 1.86
CA VAL A 215 0.28 7.05 1.59
C VAL A 215 -0.02 6.83 0.11
N ALA A 216 0.81 7.35 -0.80
CA ALA A 216 0.68 7.10 -2.24
C ALA A 216 0.84 5.60 -2.57
N ALA A 217 1.85 4.94 -2.00
CA ALA A 217 2.11 3.52 -2.21
C ALA A 217 0.92 2.65 -1.74
N VAL A 218 0.43 2.91 -0.53
CA VAL A 218 -0.75 2.24 0.02
C VAL A 218 -2.00 2.52 -0.82
N ALA A 219 -2.21 3.76 -1.27
CA ALA A 219 -3.34 4.13 -2.12
C ALA A 219 -3.37 3.34 -3.44
N VAL A 220 -2.21 3.16 -4.10
CA VAL A 220 -2.10 2.33 -5.32
C VAL A 220 -2.50 0.88 -5.04
N LEU A 221 -2.00 0.30 -3.94
CA LEU A 221 -2.33 -1.07 -3.54
C LEU A 221 -3.82 -1.22 -3.19
N LEU A 222 -4.41 -0.26 -2.49
CA LEU A 222 -5.83 -0.26 -2.15
C LEU A 222 -6.72 -0.13 -3.38
N ALA A 223 -6.38 0.75 -4.33
CA ALA A 223 -7.13 0.92 -5.57
C ALA A 223 -7.03 -0.33 -6.47
N ALA A 224 -5.84 -0.94 -6.58
CA ALA A 224 -5.67 -2.21 -7.28
C ALA A 224 -6.47 -3.32 -6.60
N THR A 225 -6.41 -3.41 -5.27
CA THR A 225 -7.20 -4.38 -4.49
C THR A 225 -8.69 -4.19 -4.73
N TRP A 226 -9.19 -2.95 -4.67
CA TRP A 226 -10.59 -2.64 -4.94
C TRP A 226 -11.00 -3.10 -6.35
N ALA A 227 -10.17 -2.84 -7.36
CA ALA A 227 -10.41 -3.30 -8.72
C ALA A 227 -10.39 -4.84 -8.87
N LEU A 228 -9.56 -5.53 -8.09
CA LEU A 228 -9.46 -7.00 -8.09
C LEU A 228 -10.69 -7.66 -7.44
N VAL A 229 -11.34 -6.99 -6.47
CA VAL A 229 -12.45 -7.57 -5.69
C VAL A 229 -13.83 -7.06 -6.08
N THR A 230 -13.95 -5.94 -6.80
CA THR A 230 -15.24 -5.42 -7.27
C THR A 230 -15.82 -6.29 -8.39
N SER A 231 -17.15 -6.47 -8.39
CA SER A 231 -17.91 -7.16 -9.45
C SER A 231 -17.99 -6.34 -10.73
N SER A 232 -18.13 -5.01 -10.60
CA SER A 232 -18.29 -4.08 -11.72
C SER A 232 -17.00 -3.94 -12.51
N SER A 233 -17.03 -4.42 -13.76
CA SER A 233 -15.88 -4.29 -14.68
C SER A 233 -15.59 -2.82 -15.03
N ALA A 234 -16.62 -1.98 -15.03
CA ALA A 234 -16.51 -0.54 -15.23
C ALA A 234 -15.81 0.14 -14.05
N ALA A 235 -16.20 -0.19 -12.81
CA ALA A 235 -15.57 0.35 -11.61
C ALA A 235 -14.11 -0.11 -11.50
N ALA A 236 -13.83 -1.40 -11.74
CA ALA A 236 -12.47 -1.94 -11.74
C ALA A 236 -11.57 -1.23 -12.77
N ALA A 237 -12.04 -1.10 -14.02
CA ALA A 237 -11.29 -0.42 -15.06
C ALA A 237 -11.10 1.08 -14.76
N GLY A 238 -12.08 1.74 -14.16
CA GLY A 238 -11.95 3.13 -13.71
C GLY A 238 -10.89 3.27 -12.63
N ALA A 239 -11.03 2.52 -11.54
CA ALA A 239 -10.12 2.56 -10.38
C ALA A 239 -8.67 2.29 -10.77
N LEU A 240 -8.40 1.30 -11.63
CA LEU A 240 -7.05 1.00 -12.13
C LEU A 240 -6.48 2.14 -13.00
N ALA A 241 -7.29 2.71 -13.90
CA ALA A 241 -6.84 3.84 -14.72
C ALA A 241 -6.52 5.05 -13.84
N GLY A 242 -7.38 5.34 -12.86
CA GLY A 242 -7.19 6.41 -11.89
C GLY A 242 -5.92 6.24 -11.07
N ALA A 243 -5.72 5.07 -10.48
CA ALA A 243 -4.54 4.77 -9.67
C ALA A 243 -3.25 4.80 -10.51
N GLY A 244 -3.27 4.25 -11.72
CA GLY A 244 -2.14 4.29 -12.65
C GLY A 244 -1.78 5.73 -13.06
N LEU A 245 -2.77 6.56 -13.41
CA LEU A 245 -2.55 7.98 -13.72
C LEU A 245 -2.07 8.77 -12.49
N GLY A 246 -2.65 8.52 -11.31
CA GLY A 246 -2.19 9.13 -10.06
C GLY A 246 -0.73 8.79 -9.75
N ALA A 247 -0.36 7.51 -9.88
CA ALA A 247 1.03 7.06 -9.69
C ALA A 247 1.98 7.67 -10.74
N LEU A 248 1.55 7.77 -12.01
CA LEU A 248 2.28 8.49 -13.05
C LEU A 248 2.45 9.97 -12.74
N GLY A 249 1.50 10.59 -12.05
CA GLY A 249 1.58 12.00 -11.64
C GLY A 249 2.71 12.26 -10.64
N ILE A 250 3.13 11.25 -9.88
CA ILE A 250 4.25 11.33 -8.94
C ILE A 250 5.54 10.81 -9.59
N LEU A 251 5.50 9.62 -10.18
CA LEU A 251 6.68 8.92 -10.71
C LEU A 251 7.16 9.48 -12.06
N GLY A 252 6.23 9.95 -12.89
CA GLY A 252 6.52 10.47 -14.23
C GLY A 252 7.41 11.72 -14.20
N PRO A 253 7.06 12.76 -13.43
CA PRO A 253 7.89 13.95 -13.31
C PRO A 253 9.29 13.63 -12.75
N ARG A 254 9.39 12.72 -11.78
CA ARG A 254 10.67 12.23 -11.21
C ARG A 254 11.56 11.57 -12.27
N LEU A 255 11.00 10.67 -13.08
CA LEU A 255 11.74 10.04 -14.19
C LEU A 255 12.19 11.08 -15.23
N ALA A 256 11.29 11.99 -15.62
CA ALA A 256 11.59 13.04 -16.58
C ALA A 256 12.68 14.00 -16.07
N ALA A 257 12.67 14.33 -14.78
CA ALA A 257 13.71 15.13 -14.14
C ALA A 257 15.06 14.39 -14.13
N GLY A 258 15.07 13.08 -13.82
CA GLY A 258 16.28 12.26 -13.89
C GLY A 258 16.86 12.15 -15.31
N LEU A 259 16.02 12.13 -16.34
CA LEU A 259 16.44 12.03 -17.75
C LEU A 259 16.92 13.37 -18.34
N SER A 260 16.39 14.50 -17.85
CA SER A 260 16.67 15.83 -18.41
C SER A 260 17.58 16.69 -17.53
N GLY A 261 17.71 16.35 -16.26
CA GLY A 261 18.40 17.13 -15.25
C GLY A 261 19.92 16.99 -15.34
N ALA A 262 20.63 18.12 -15.37
CA ALA A 262 22.08 18.11 -15.32
C ALA A 262 22.57 17.51 -14.00
N ARG A 263 23.47 16.52 -14.08
CA ARG A 263 24.05 15.75 -12.95
C ARG A 263 23.07 14.79 -12.24
N LEU A 264 21.90 14.57 -12.81
CA LEU A 264 20.95 13.58 -12.32
C LEU A 264 20.91 12.39 -13.27
N THR A 265 20.68 11.20 -12.73
CA THR A 265 20.37 10.00 -13.51
C THR A 265 19.15 9.32 -12.89
N PRO A 266 18.18 8.84 -13.69
CA PRO A 266 17.00 8.20 -13.13
C PRO A 266 17.39 6.91 -12.42
N SER A 267 16.78 6.64 -11.27
CA SER A 267 16.97 5.35 -10.61
C SER A 267 16.28 4.23 -11.40
N SER A 268 16.74 2.99 -11.23
CA SER A 268 16.04 1.83 -11.78
C SER A 268 14.60 1.74 -11.26
N ALA A 269 14.38 2.13 -10.00
CA ALA A 269 13.06 2.18 -9.39
C ALA A 269 12.13 3.18 -10.08
N ALA A 270 12.61 4.37 -10.49
CA ALA A 270 11.81 5.33 -11.22
C ALA A 270 11.33 4.78 -12.58
N ALA A 271 12.22 4.12 -13.32
CA ALA A 271 11.87 3.50 -14.61
C ALA A 271 10.86 2.34 -14.44
N VAL A 272 11.11 1.44 -13.48
CA VAL A 272 10.20 0.33 -13.16
C VAL A 272 8.85 0.86 -12.67
N GLY A 273 8.84 1.91 -11.85
CA GLY A 273 7.64 2.52 -11.32
C GLY A 273 6.76 3.14 -12.41
N VAL A 274 7.36 3.90 -13.33
CA VAL A 274 6.62 4.47 -14.48
C VAL A 274 6.09 3.36 -15.37
N LEU A 275 6.89 2.34 -15.68
CA LEU A 275 6.43 1.19 -16.46
C LEU A 275 5.26 0.48 -15.77
N ALA A 276 5.35 0.26 -14.46
CA ALA A 276 4.30 -0.37 -13.67
C ALA A 276 3.00 0.45 -13.65
N ALA A 277 3.10 1.78 -13.52
CA ALA A 277 1.96 2.67 -13.57
C ALA A 277 1.32 2.69 -14.98
N VAL A 278 2.11 2.66 -16.05
CA VAL A 278 1.61 2.46 -17.44
C VAL A 278 0.90 1.11 -17.59
N LEU A 279 1.45 0.04 -17.02
CA LEU A 279 0.83 -1.29 -17.05
C LEU A 279 -0.53 -1.32 -16.33
N LEU A 280 -0.71 -0.55 -15.24
CA LEU A 280 -2.01 -0.39 -14.59
C LEU A 280 -3.03 0.30 -15.51
N VAL A 281 -2.62 1.37 -16.22
CA VAL A 281 -3.48 2.07 -17.20
C VAL A 281 -3.79 1.16 -18.40
N ALA A 282 -2.82 0.38 -18.87
CA ALA A 282 -3.01 -0.59 -19.95
C ALA A 282 -3.96 -1.72 -19.53
N ALA A 283 -3.81 -2.24 -18.31
CA ALA A 283 -4.72 -3.24 -17.73
C ALA A 283 -6.15 -2.69 -17.65
N ALA A 284 -6.33 -1.43 -17.24
CA ALA A 284 -7.63 -0.76 -17.23
C ALA A 284 -8.28 -0.66 -18.62
N ALA A 285 -7.50 -0.46 -19.68
CA ALA A 285 -8.00 -0.43 -21.06
C ALA A 285 -8.34 -1.84 -21.58
N ALA A 286 -7.60 -2.86 -21.16
CA ALA A 286 -7.80 -4.25 -21.57
C ALA A 286 -8.95 -4.94 -20.83
N LEU A 287 -9.19 -4.59 -19.55
CA LEU A 287 -10.09 -5.30 -18.64
C LEU A 287 -11.49 -5.54 -19.23
N PRO A 288 -12.20 -4.53 -19.79
CA PRO A 288 -13.56 -4.76 -20.32
C PRO A 288 -13.58 -5.76 -21.48
N ARG A 289 -12.53 -5.77 -22.31
CA ARG A 289 -12.40 -6.71 -23.44
C ARG A 289 -12.08 -8.12 -22.97
N LEU A 290 -11.24 -8.25 -21.94
CA LEU A 290 -10.89 -9.55 -21.36
C LEU A 290 -12.11 -10.19 -20.70
N VAL A 291 -12.88 -9.41 -19.93
CA VAL A 291 -14.14 -9.87 -19.34
C VAL A 291 -15.12 -10.31 -20.43
N ALA A 292 -15.37 -9.46 -21.44
CA ALA A 292 -16.28 -9.81 -22.53
C ALA A 292 -15.85 -11.10 -23.27
N ARG A 293 -14.55 -11.27 -23.56
CA ARG A 293 -14.03 -12.48 -24.21
C ARG A 293 -14.27 -13.74 -23.36
N SER A 294 -14.00 -13.66 -22.06
CA SER A 294 -14.24 -14.76 -21.14
C SER A 294 -15.73 -15.14 -21.07
N ASP A 295 -16.60 -14.14 -21.01
CA ASP A 295 -18.05 -14.36 -20.94
C ASP A 295 -18.58 -15.00 -22.25
N HIS A 296 -18.04 -14.62 -23.42
CA HIS A 296 -18.39 -15.25 -24.71
C HIS A 296 -17.84 -16.67 -24.83
N ALA A 297 -16.63 -16.93 -24.32
CA ALA A 297 -15.99 -18.24 -24.38
C ALA A 297 -16.65 -19.27 -23.44
N ALA A 298 -17.32 -18.83 -22.38
CA ALA A 298 -17.90 -19.71 -21.37
C ALA A 298 -19.07 -20.58 -21.92
N GLY A 299 -19.77 -20.17 -22.98
CA GLY A 299 -20.90 -20.89 -23.57
C GLY A 299 -22.04 -21.23 -22.56
N PRO A 300 -23.15 -21.85 -23.01
CA PRO A 300 -24.22 -22.30 -22.11
C PRO A 300 -24.05 -23.79 -21.71
N VAL A 301 -23.07 -24.17 -20.87
CA VAL A 301 -22.94 -25.58 -20.36
C VAL A 301 -22.25 -25.68 -18.97
N PRO A 302 -22.22 -26.83 -18.27
CA PRO A 302 -22.73 -27.03 -16.92
C PRO A 302 -21.69 -26.94 -15.77
N ARG A 303 -22.25 -26.89 -14.57
CA ARG A 303 -21.75 -26.55 -13.22
C ARG A 303 -20.53 -27.28 -12.61
N VAL A 304 -19.60 -27.88 -13.36
CA VAL A 304 -18.47 -28.61 -12.73
C VAL A 304 -17.11 -28.18 -13.29
N LEU A 305 -16.72 -26.94 -12.99
CA LEU A 305 -15.30 -26.58 -12.88
C LEU A 305 -14.87 -26.81 -11.41
N PRO A 306 -13.62 -27.22 -11.13
CA PRO A 306 -13.11 -27.21 -9.77
C PRO A 306 -13.36 -25.83 -9.18
N SER A 307 -13.91 -25.79 -7.96
CA SER A 307 -14.38 -24.55 -7.36
C SER A 307 -13.21 -23.55 -7.34
N ALA A 308 -13.38 -22.43 -8.06
CA ALA A 308 -12.40 -21.35 -8.15
C ALA A 308 -11.77 -20.94 -6.79
N PRO A 309 -12.45 -21.06 -5.63
CA PRO A 309 -11.86 -20.83 -4.31
C PRO A 309 -10.66 -21.74 -3.98
N ALA A 310 -10.75 -23.06 -4.22
CA ALA A 310 -9.73 -24.01 -3.77
C ALA A 310 -8.36 -23.77 -4.43
N ALA A 311 -8.35 -23.39 -5.71
CA ALA A 311 -7.12 -23.03 -6.42
C ALA A 311 -6.49 -21.74 -5.87
N ARG A 312 -7.30 -20.73 -5.52
CA ARG A 312 -6.80 -19.47 -4.95
C ARG A 312 -6.30 -19.65 -3.52
N HIS A 313 -6.95 -20.49 -2.72
CA HIS A 313 -6.44 -20.88 -1.41
C HIS A 313 -5.07 -21.57 -1.53
N ARG A 314 -4.92 -22.48 -2.49
CA ARG A 314 -3.63 -23.14 -2.74
C ARG A 314 -2.54 -22.15 -3.14
N GLN A 315 -2.84 -21.18 -4.02
CA GLN A 315 -1.88 -20.13 -4.40
C GLN A 315 -1.46 -19.29 -3.20
N ALA A 316 -2.41 -18.90 -2.35
CA ALA A 316 -2.13 -18.18 -1.11
C ALA A 316 -1.28 -19.03 -0.14
N GLY A 317 -1.61 -20.32 0.00
CA GLY A 317 -0.84 -21.26 0.82
C GLY A 317 0.60 -21.43 0.32
N VAL A 318 0.80 -21.64 -0.98
CA VAL A 318 2.14 -21.77 -1.58
C VAL A 318 2.95 -20.48 -1.41
N ALA A 319 2.36 -19.32 -1.69
CA ALA A 319 3.04 -18.03 -1.49
C ALA A 319 3.44 -17.84 -0.02
N GLY A 320 2.54 -18.15 0.91
CA GLY A 320 2.79 -18.09 2.35
C GLY A 320 3.88 -19.06 2.81
N LEU A 321 3.89 -20.30 2.30
CA LEU A 321 4.95 -21.27 2.59
C LEU A 321 6.32 -20.81 2.07
N VAL A 322 6.38 -20.29 0.83
CA VAL A 322 7.63 -19.73 0.28
C VAL A 322 8.10 -18.54 1.13
N THR A 323 7.19 -17.65 1.51
CA THR A 323 7.51 -16.49 2.37
C THR A 323 8.06 -16.93 3.72
N GLY A 324 7.37 -17.86 4.39
CA GLY A 324 7.78 -18.40 5.67
C GLY A 324 9.12 -19.13 5.58
N ALA A 325 9.34 -19.93 4.53
CA ALA A 325 10.62 -20.62 4.30
C ALA A 325 11.76 -19.64 4.04
N VAL A 326 11.56 -18.62 3.21
CA VAL A 326 12.56 -17.58 2.93
C VAL A 326 12.92 -16.80 4.19
N ALA A 327 11.94 -16.41 5.01
CA ALA A 327 12.17 -15.75 6.29
C ALA A 327 12.96 -16.64 7.27
N THR A 328 12.53 -17.89 7.43
CA THR A 328 13.17 -18.88 8.32
C THR A 328 14.60 -19.17 7.87
N VAL A 329 14.83 -19.48 6.60
CA VAL A 329 16.18 -19.73 6.07
C VAL A 329 17.04 -18.46 6.16
N GLY A 330 16.48 -17.30 5.84
CA GLY A 330 17.18 -16.01 5.95
C GLY A 330 17.67 -15.71 7.37
N SER A 331 16.88 -16.08 8.37
CA SER A 331 17.27 -15.91 9.77
C SER A 331 18.39 -16.84 10.26
N LEU A 332 18.62 -17.96 9.55
CA LEU A 332 19.67 -18.93 9.89
C LEU A 332 20.99 -18.65 9.15
N LEU A 333 20.98 -17.75 8.16
CA LEU A 333 22.16 -17.37 7.41
C LEU A 333 22.81 -16.09 7.98
N PRO A 334 24.13 -15.90 7.80
CA PRO A 334 24.79 -14.67 8.19
C PRO A 334 24.15 -13.45 7.54
N ALA A 335 23.69 -12.51 8.37
CA ALA A 335 23.10 -11.26 7.90
C ALA A 335 24.16 -10.27 7.41
N LEU A 336 25.36 -10.30 8.00
CA LEU A 336 26.48 -9.44 7.63
C LEU A 336 27.56 -10.28 6.96
N SER A 337 28.20 -9.72 5.94
CA SER A 337 29.48 -10.21 5.43
C SER A 337 30.60 -9.35 6.02
N VAL A 338 31.65 -9.98 6.55
CA VAL A 338 32.78 -9.30 7.22
C VAL A 338 34.09 -9.84 6.62
N PRO A 339 35.14 -9.00 6.43
CA PRO A 339 36.36 -9.42 5.71
C PRO A 339 37.20 -10.48 6.44
N ALA A 340 37.15 -10.52 7.78
CA ALA A 340 37.86 -11.49 8.60
C ALA A 340 37.05 -11.84 9.85
N GLY A 341 36.94 -13.14 10.17
CA GLY A 341 36.24 -13.65 11.35
C GLY A 341 34.80 -14.11 11.09
N ALA A 342 34.17 -14.65 12.14
CA ALA A 342 32.75 -15.00 12.10
C ALA A 342 31.91 -13.72 12.19
N ALA A 343 30.92 -13.58 11.31
CA ALA A 343 29.98 -12.46 11.39
C ALA A 343 29.24 -12.51 12.75
N PRO A 344 29.04 -11.36 13.42
CA PRO A 344 28.35 -11.34 14.70
C PRO A 344 26.91 -11.82 14.51
N GLU A 345 26.43 -12.62 15.46
CA GLU A 345 25.02 -13.02 15.48
C GLU A 345 24.15 -11.79 15.75
N LEU A 346 23.08 -11.65 14.97
CA LEU A 346 22.07 -10.60 15.18
C LEU A 346 20.88 -11.18 15.93
N PRO A 347 20.62 -10.78 17.18
CA PRO A 347 19.48 -11.29 17.94
C PRO A 347 18.13 -11.02 17.25
N ALA A 348 18.04 -9.96 16.43
CA ALA A 348 16.87 -9.65 15.59
C ALA A 348 16.47 -10.79 14.64
N ALA A 349 17.43 -11.62 14.20
CA ALA A 349 17.16 -12.76 13.33
C ALA A 349 16.23 -13.80 14.00
N ARG A 350 16.25 -13.91 15.34
CA ARG A 350 15.37 -14.83 16.09
C ARG A 350 13.90 -14.45 15.95
N MET A 351 13.60 -13.16 15.85
CA MET A 351 12.23 -12.69 15.59
C MET A 351 11.81 -13.06 14.16
N LEU A 352 12.72 -12.94 13.18
CA LEU A 352 12.45 -13.31 11.79
C LEU A 352 12.21 -14.82 11.65
N PHE A 353 12.98 -15.64 12.36
CA PHE A 353 12.78 -17.09 12.45
C PHE A 353 11.37 -17.42 12.95
N ALA A 354 10.98 -16.85 14.09
CA ALA A 354 9.67 -17.11 14.69
C ALA A 354 8.50 -16.60 13.83
N ALA A 355 8.65 -15.44 13.19
CA ALA A 355 7.65 -14.92 12.25
C ALA A 355 7.52 -15.81 11.00
N GLY A 356 8.65 -16.28 10.47
CA GLY A 356 8.70 -17.21 9.35
C GLY A 356 7.99 -18.53 9.67
N LEU A 357 8.25 -19.12 10.84
CA LEU A 357 7.57 -20.33 11.31
C LEU A 357 6.06 -20.13 11.49
N LEU A 358 5.63 -18.99 12.04
CA LEU A 358 4.20 -18.68 12.22
C LEU A 358 3.48 -18.63 10.86
N VAL A 359 4.03 -17.90 9.89
CA VAL A 359 3.44 -17.81 8.54
C VAL A 359 3.45 -19.17 7.85
N LEU A 360 4.55 -19.93 7.96
CA LEU A 360 4.66 -21.28 7.40
C LEU A 360 3.58 -22.19 7.97
N ALA A 361 3.43 -22.26 9.30
CA ALA A 361 2.45 -23.11 9.98
C ALA A 361 1.00 -22.76 9.57
N LEU A 362 0.66 -21.47 9.52
CA LEU A 362 -0.69 -21.04 9.11
C LEU A 362 -0.96 -21.31 7.62
N SER A 363 0.07 -21.22 6.77
CA SER A 363 -0.07 -21.40 5.32
C SER A 363 -0.23 -22.86 4.90
N VAL A 364 0.23 -23.83 5.70
CA VAL A 364 -0.03 -25.26 5.47
C VAL A 364 -1.53 -25.53 5.41
N TRP A 365 -2.31 -24.94 6.31
CA TRP A 365 -3.76 -25.13 6.37
C TRP A 365 -4.50 -24.65 5.11
N LEU A 366 -3.93 -23.69 4.39
CA LEU A 366 -4.50 -23.21 3.12
C LEU A 366 -4.38 -24.21 1.98
N LEU A 367 -3.52 -25.23 2.11
CA LEU A 367 -3.43 -26.33 1.17
C LEU A 367 -4.50 -27.41 1.39
N LEU A 368 -5.14 -27.41 2.58
CA LEU A 368 -6.15 -28.36 2.98
C LEU A 368 -7.55 -27.76 2.73
N SER A 369 -8.31 -28.32 1.81
CA SER A 369 -9.59 -27.75 1.35
C SER A 369 -10.62 -27.50 2.45
N GLU A 370 -10.63 -28.35 3.49
CA GLU A 370 -11.56 -28.26 4.62
C GLU A 370 -11.26 -27.06 5.54
N PHE A 371 -9.98 -26.72 5.68
CA PHE A 371 -9.51 -25.70 6.62
C PHE A 371 -9.18 -24.37 5.94
N ALA A 372 -8.95 -24.39 4.62
CA ALA A 372 -8.50 -23.24 3.86
C ALA A 372 -9.43 -22.03 4.04
N ALA A 373 -10.73 -22.20 3.79
CA ALA A 373 -11.67 -21.10 3.89
C ALA A 373 -11.83 -20.58 5.34
N PRO A 374 -12.04 -21.44 6.36
CA PRO A 374 -11.95 -21.09 7.79
C PRO A 374 -10.74 -20.27 8.20
N LEU A 375 -9.54 -20.75 7.89
CA LEU A 375 -8.30 -20.27 8.48
C LEU A 375 -7.60 -19.18 7.67
N ARG A 376 -7.97 -18.99 6.40
CA ARG A 376 -7.34 -17.98 5.53
C ARG A 376 -7.20 -16.59 6.14
N PRO A 377 -8.21 -16.01 6.82
CA PRO A 377 -8.06 -14.67 7.40
C PRO A 377 -6.90 -14.54 8.39
N ALA A 378 -6.50 -15.64 9.05
CA ALA A 378 -5.43 -15.62 10.05
C ALA A 378 -4.03 -15.39 9.45
N VAL A 379 -3.84 -15.56 8.13
CA VAL A 379 -2.51 -15.45 7.49
C VAL A 379 -2.09 -13.99 7.23
N VAL A 380 -3.05 -13.08 7.07
CA VAL A 380 -2.78 -11.70 6.59
C VAL A 380 -1.88 -10.92 7.55
N VAL A 381 -2.21 -10.89 8.84
CA VAL A 381 -1.46 -10.08 9.82
C VAL A 381 -0.09 -10.71 10.14
N PRO A 382 0.05 -12.03 10.27
CA PRO A 382 1.37 -12.68 10.39
C PRO A 382 2.30 -12.40 9.20
N ALA A 383 1.78 -12.29 7.98
CA ALA A 383 2.59 -11.86 6.83
C ALA A 383 3.15 -10.43 7.04
N ALA A 384 2.35 -9.49 7.58
CA ALA A 384 2.85 -8.18 7.98
C ALA A 384 3.89 -8.27 9.14
N GLY A 385 3.73 -9.22 10.05
CA GLY A 385 4.71 -9.50 11.11
C GLY A 385 6.10 -9.91 10.58
N VAL A 386 6.16 -10.60 9.43
CA VAL A 386 7.43 -10.88 8.73
C VAL A 386 8.12 -9.58 8.30
N VAL A 387 7.37 -8.57 7.85
CA VAL A 387 7.93 -7.26 7.47
C VAL A 387 8.55 -6.56 8.68
N THR A 388 7.88 -6.61 9.84
CA THR A 388 8.44 -6.08 11.09
C THR A 388 9.76 -6.75 11.47
N ALA A 389 9.79 -8.08 11.43
CA ALA A 389 10.97 -8.85 11.82
C ALA A 389 12.13 -8.68 10.81
N ALA A 390 11.84 -8.67 9.52
CA ALA A 390 12.83 -8.42 8.47
C ALA A 390 13.37 -6.99 8.54
N GLY A 391 12.51 -6.00 8.83
CA GLY A 391 12.92 -4.60 9.01
C GLY A 391 13.96 -4.44 10.12
N ALA A 392 13.83 -5.16 11.23
CA ALA A 392 14.84 -5.17 12.30
C ALA A 392 16.20 -5.73 11.82
N VAL A 393 16.20 -6.80 11.01
CA VAL A 393 17.43 -7.36 10.42
C VAL A 393 18.08 -6.39 9.43
N LEU A 394 17.27 -5.78 8.55
CA LEU A 394 17.76 -4.79 7.58
C LEU A 394 18.32 -3.54 8.26
N GLN A 395 17.71 -3.09 9.36
CA GLN A 395 18.22 -1.96 10.14
C GLN A 395 19.62 -2.23 10.69
N SER A 396 19.86 -3.44 11.23
CA SER A 396 21.20 -3.82 11.69
C SER A 396 22.23 -3.82 10.56
N TRP A 397 21.85 -4.23 9.35
CA TRP A 397 22.74 -4.14 8.19
C TRP A 397 23.05 -2.69 7.81
N VAL A 398 22.05 -1.82 7.74
CA VAL A 398 22.24 -0.41 7.38
C VAL A 398 23.17 0.29 8.36
N LEU A 399 23.01 0.04 9.66
CA LEU A 399 23.90 0.57 10.68
C LEU A 399 25.34 0.03 10.53
N ALA A 400 25.49 -1.24 10.14
CA ALA A 400 26.80 -1.88 9.97
C ALA A 400 27.49 -1.54 8.64
N ALA A 401 26.74 -1.21 7.58
CA ALA A 401 27.26 -0.94 6.24
C ALA A 401 28.15 0.32 6.18
N GLY A 402 28.06 1.20 7.18
CA GLY A 402 28.99 2.32 7.34
C GLY A 402 30.40 1.93 7.76
N LEU A 403 30.62 0.67 8.18
CA LEU A 403 31.93 0.18 8.59
C LEU A 403 32.72 -0.35 7.39
N PRO A 404 34.02 0.01 7.25
CA PRO A 404 34.84 -0.46 6.14
C PRO A 404 34.87 -1.99 6.00
N GLY A 405 34.50 -2.47 4.81
CA GLY A 405 34.53 -3.90 4.47
C GLY A 405 33.34 -4.73 4.97
N VAL A 406 32.39 -4.13 5.70
CA VAL A 406 31.16 -4.82 6.13
C VAL A 406 30.09 -4.68 5.05
N GLY A 407 29.50 -5.80 4.64
CA GLY A 407 28.49 -5.85 3.59
C GLY A 407 27.22 -6.62 3.99
N ALA A 408 26.27 -6.68 3.06
CA ALA A 408 25.08 -7.52 3.19
C ALA A 408 25.45 -8.99 2.99
N GLY A 409 25.26 -9.81 4.02
CA GLY A 409 25.33 -11.26 3.93
C GLY A 409 24.04 -11.87 3.34
N PRO A 410 24.04 -13.18 3.04
CA PRO A 410 22.88 -13.86 2.45
C PRO A 410 21.59 -13.73 3.28
N GLY A 411 21.70 -13.68 4.61
CA GLY A 411 20.55 -13.51 5.50
C GLY A 411 19.83 -12.17 5.30
N THR A 412 20.56 -11.10 5.01
CA THR A 412 20.00 -9.76 4.72
C THR A 412 19.24 -9.76 3.40
N TRP A 413 19.79 -10.40 2.36
CA TRP A 413 19.12 -10.54 1.08
C TRP A 413 17.82 -11.35 1.19
N LEU A 414 17.84 -12.45 1.95
CA LEU A 414 16.64 -13.24 2.19
C LEU A 414 15.62 -12.51 3.09
N ALA A 415 16.05 -11.70 4.06
CA ALA A 415 15.15 -10.83 4.82
C ALA A 415 14.44 -9.83 3.91
N GLY A 416 15.17 -9.19 2.97
CA GLY A 416 14.58 -8.34 1.93
C GLY A 416 13.59 -9.10 1.03
N ALA A 417 13.96 -10.31 0.59
CA ALA A 417 13.08 -11.18 -0.20
C ALA A 417 11.82 -11.61 0.58
N ALA A 418 11.92 -11.80 1.90
CA ALA A 418 10.79 -12.13 2.76
C ALA A 418 9.76 -11.00 2.83
N ILE A 419 10.18 -9.72 2.77
CA ILE A 419 9.26 -8.57 2.68
C ILE A 419 8.45 -8.63 1.39
N LEU A 420 9.10 -8.92 0.26
CA LEU A 420 8.41 -9.10 -1.03
C LEU A 420 7.46 -10.30 -0.98
N GLY A 421 7.91 -11.42 -0.41
CA GLY A 421 7.09 -12.61 -0.19
C GLY A 421 5.85 -12.33 0.65
N ALA A 422 5.99 -11.58 1.74
CA ALA A 422 4.89 -11.18 2.61
C ALA A 422 3.83 -10.37 1.85
N ALA A 423 4.26 -9.42 1.01
CA ALA A 423 3.34 -8.64 0.18
C ALA A 423 2.60 -9.53 -0.83
N VAL A 424 3.30 -10.44 -1.51
CA VAL A 424 2.71 -11.41 -2.45
C VAL A 424 1.72 -12.34 -1.75
N THR A 425 2.08 -12.87 -0.57
CA THR A 425 1.20 -13.67 0.27
C THR A 425 -0.07 -12.92 0.63
N GLY A 426 0.05 -11.66 1.09
CA GLY A 426 -1.10 -10.81 1.41
C GLY A 426 -2.04 -10.64 0.23
N VAL A 427 -1.51 -10.37 -0.97
CA VAL A 427 -2.30 -10.27 -2.20
C VAL A 427 -3.06 -11.57 -2.49
N PHE A 428 -2.38 -12.72 -2.50
CA PHE A 428 -3.05 -13.99 -2.80
C PHE A 428 -4.09 -14.36 -1.76
N VAL A 429 -3.85 -14.04 -0.49
CA VAL A 429 -4.84 -14.21 0.58
C VAL A 429 -6.07 -13.34 0.33
N VAL A 430 -5.91 -12.08 -0.07
CA VAL A 430 -7.05 -11.20 -0.42
C VAL A 430 -7.79 -11.68 -1.67
N LEU A 431 -7.07 -12.18 -2.68
CA LEU A 431 -7.68 -12.76 -3.88
C LEU A 431 -8.48 -14.04 -3.58
N ALA A 432 -7.96 -14.89 -2.68
CA ALA A 432 -8.71 -16.02 -2.13
C ALA A 432 -9.92 -15.53 -1.30
N GLY A 433 -9.77 -14.39 -0.61
CA GLY A 433 -10.82 -13.52 -0.05
C GLY A 433 -11.99 -13.28 -0.99
N GLY A 434 -11.70 -12.62 -2.11
CA GLY A 434 -12.68 -12.28 -3.14
C GLY A 434 -13.36 -13.51 -3.74
N ALA A 435 -12.62 -14.63 -3.89
CA ALA A 435 -13.17 -15.89 -4.41
C ALA A 435 -14.31 -16.47 -3.58
N GLU A 436 -14.22 -16.33 -2.25
CA GLU A 436 -15.24 -16.85 -1.35
C GLU A 436 -16.56 -16.12 -1.47
N ARG A 437 -16.59 -14.91 -2.05
CA ARG A 437 -17.80 -14.09 -2.19
C ARG A 437 -18.66 -14.49 -3.40
N ASP A 438 -18.13 -15.32 -4.30
CA ASP A 438 -18.85 -15.79 -5.47
C ASP A 438 -20.10 -16.60 -5.04
N GLY A 439 -21.29 -16.10 -5.34
CA GLY A 439 -22.57 -16.76 -5.03
C GLY A 439 -23.12 -16.52 -3.62
N ILE A 440 -22.56 -15.55 -2.88
CA ILE A 440 -23.08 -15.10 -1.58
C ILE A 440 -23.85 -13.79 -1.76
N ASP A 441 -25.07 -13.75 -1.22
CA ASP A 441 -25.82 -12.49 -1.13
C ASP A 441 -25.10 -11.50 -0.19
N THR A 442 -24.74 -10.34 -0.74
CA THR A 442 -24.06 -9.24 -0.04
C THR A 442 -24.94 -7.99 0.09
N SER A 443 -26.24 -8.10 -0.24
CA SER A 443 -27.21 -7.00 -0.18
C SER A 443 -27.41 -6.42 1.22
N VAL A 444 -27.14 -7.21 2.26
CA VAL A 444 -27.23 -6.79 3.66
C VAL A 444 -25.82 -6.56 4.21
N GLU A 445 -25.50 -5.30 4.53
CA GLU A 445 -24.26 -4.97 5.23
C GLU A 445 -24.36 -5.44 6.69
N ARG A 446 -23.44 -6.32 7.10
CA ARG A 446 -23.29 -6.71 8.51
C ARG A 446 -22.38 -5.73 9.22
N ILE A 447 -22.79 -5.33 10.43
CA ILE A 447 -21.96 -4.57 11.37
C ILE A 447 -21.99 -5.31 12.72
N ALA A 448 -20.81 -5.52 13.31
CA ALA A 448 -20.68 -6.11 14.63
C ALA A 448 -21.40 -5.30 15.72
N GLY A 449 -21.84 -5.99 16.77
CA GLY A 449 -22.51 -5.40 17.91
C GLY A 449 -21.68 -4.30 18.58
N PRO A 450 -22.32 -3.37 19.30
CA PRO A 450 -21.63 -2.23 19.91
C PRO A 450 -20.48 -2.66 20.84
N VAL A 451 -20.66 -3.71 21.62
CA VAL A 451 -19.63 -4.22 22.56
C VAL A 451 -18.42 -4.80 21.82
N ALA A 452 -18.63 -5.62 20.79
CA ALA A 452 -17.53 -6.16 19.98
C ALA A 452 -16.76 -5.03 19.29
N ARG A 453 -17.44 -3.97 18.83
CA ARG A 453 -16.81 -2.79 18.24
C ARG A 453 -16.02 -1.95 19.24
N THR A 454 -16.53 -1.72 20.45
CA THR A 454 -15.80 -0.94 21.47
C THR A 454 -14.56 -1.69 21.95
N VAL A 455 -14.67 -2.99 22.23
CA VAL A 455 -13.54 -3.83 22.60
C VAL A 455 -12.54 -3.94 21.45
N GLY A 456 -13.02 -4.12 20.22
CA GLY A 456 -12.19 -4.10 19.02
C GLY A 456 -11.44 -2.78 18.84
N ALA A 457 -12.10 -1.63 19.00
CA ALA A 457 -11.47 -0.32 18.92
C ALA A 457 -10.40 -0.12 20.01
N ALA A 458 -10.69 -0.52 21.24
CA ALA A 458 -9.71 -0.53 22.32
C ALA A 458 -8.51 -1.44 22.00
N ALA A 459 -8.77 -2.63 21.43
CA ALA A 459 -7.73 -3.56 20.99
C ALA A 459 -6.84 -2.94 19.89
N ALA A 460 -7.43 -2.30 18.88
CA ALA A 460 -6.69 -1.63 17.82
C ALA A 460 -5.77 -0.51 18.34
N LEU A 461 -6.29 0.32 19.26
CA LEU A 461 -5.52 1.42 19.86
C LEU A 461 -4.38 0.90 20.73
N THR A 462 -4.66 -0.04 21.63
CA THR A 462 -3.68 -0.58 22.58
C THR A 462 -2.62 -1.44 21.90
N ALA A 463 -3.02 -2.39 21.04
CA ALA A 463 -2.10 -3.23 20.30
C ALA A 463 -1.30 -2.42 19.27
N GLY A 464 -1.94 -1.49 18.56
CA GLY A 464 -1.27 -0.59 17.62
C GLY A 464 -0.21 0.26 18.31
N ALA A 465 -0.56 0.93 19.41
CA ALA A 465 0.40 1.70 20.21
C ALA A 465 1.51 0.82 20.79
N GLY A 466 1.17 -0.37 21.31
CA GLY A 466 2.14 -1.31 21.86
C GLY A 466 3.16 -1.81 20.84
N VAL A 467 2.75 -2.04 19.59
CA VAL A 467 3.65 -2.44 18.49
C VAL A 467 4.63 -1.32 18.11
N LEU A 468 4.24 -0.05 18.28
CA LEU A 468 5.10 1.10 17.95
C LEU A 468 6.16 1.40 19.02
N LEU A 469 6.02 0.87 20.23
CA LEU A 469 7.01 1.05 21.30
C LEU A 469 8.32 0.30 20.97
N PRO A 470 9.50 0.86 21.27
CA PRO A 470 10.78 0.18 21.02
C PRO A 470 11.05 -0.90 22.07
N LEU A 471 10.45 -2.08 21.91
CA LEU A 471 10.65 -3.19 22.85
C LEU A 471 12.06 -3.80 22.77
N GLN A 472 12.67 -3.75 21.58
CA GLN A 472 13.97 -4.37 21.32
C GLN A 472 15.11 -3.42 21.69
N PRO A 473 16.22 -3.93 22.24
CA PRO A 473 17.41 -3.13 22.48
C PRO A 473 17.91 -2.48 21.18
N GLY A 474 18.15 -1.16 21.22
CA GLY A 474 18.62 -0.41 20.05
C GLY A 474 17.57 -0.16 18.96
N ALA A 475 16.31 -0.53 19.17
CA ALA A 475 15.23 -0.20 18.24
C ALA A 475 14.93 1.31 18.24
N GLY A 476 14.63 1.85 17.07
CA GLY A 476 14.28 3.27 16.91
C GLY A 476 12.98 3.65 17.61
N SER A 477 12.81 4.93 17.93
CA SER A 477 11.53 5.44 18.41
C SER A 477 10.72 6.03 17.26
N VAL A 478 9.40 5.81 17.25
CA VAL A 478 8.50 6.54 16.33
C VAL A 478 8.51 8.05 16.57
N LEU A 479 9.00 8.50 17.73
CA LEU A 479 9.14 9.92 18.08
C LEU A 479 10.47 10.52 17.59
N SER A 480 11.39 9.71 17.07
CA SER A 480 12.72 10.14 16.63
C SER A 480 12.85 9.93 15.13
N TYR A 481 12.67 11.00 14.36
CA TYR A 481 12.78 10.99 12.91
C TYR A 481 14.19 11.43 12.46
N PRO A 482 14.79 10.84 11.40
CA PRO A 482 14.26 9.85 10.45
C PRO A 482 14.06 8.44 11.01
N TRP A 483 13.08 7.73 10.44
CA TRP A 483 12.71 6.37 10.84
C TRP A 483 13.52 5.30 10.09
N GLY A 484 14.14 4.40 10.85
CA GLY A 484 14.79 3.21 10.31
C GLY A 484 13.80 2.14 9.82
N TYR A 485 14.33 1.10 9.16
CA TYR A 485 13.55 -0.03 8.64
C TYR A 485 12.76 -0.76 9.74
N ASP A 486 13.29 -0.80 10.96
CA ASP A 486 12.65 -1.41 12.12
C ASP A 486 11.40 -0.63 12.56
N VAL A 487 11.43 0.70 12.49
CA VAL A 487 10.28 1.57 12.79
C VAL A 487 9.21 1.42 11.71
N TRP A 488 9.60 1.46 10.43
CA TRP A 488 8.67 1.23 9.31
C TRP A 488 8.02 -0.15 9.36
N GLY A 489 8.79 -1.19 9.67
CA GLY A 489 8.28 -2.54 9.83
C GLY A 489 7.24 -2.65 10.95
N ARG A 490 7.44 -1.94 12.07
CA ARG A 490 6.45 -1.85 13.17
C ARG A 490 5.21 -1.06 12.76
N ALA A 491 5.37 0.03 12.03
CA ALA A 491 4.25 0.81 11.49
C ALA A 491 3.36 -0.04 10.58
N VAL A 492 3.95 -0.86 9.71
CA VAL A 492 3.20 -1.79 8.84
C VAL A 492 2.36 -2.78 9.66
N LEU A 493 2.92 -3.38 10.71
CA LEU A 493 2.18 -4.29 11.58
C LEU A 493 1.09 -3.58 12.38
N ALA A 494 1.35 -2.38 12.91
CA ALA A 494 0.34 -1.59 13.61
C ALA A 494 -0.85 -1.28 12.69
N VAL A 495 -0.59 -0.85 11.45
CA VAL A 495 -1.63 -0.62 10.43
C VAL A 495 -2.38 -1.91 10.10
N ALA A 496 -1.68 -3.04 9.93
CA ALA A 496 -2.32 -4.33 9.66
C ALA A 496 -3.25 -4.78 10.79
N VAL A 497 -2.89 -4.53 12.05
CA VAL A 497 -3.74 -4.83 13.23
C VAL A 497 -4.99 -3.94 13.24
N VAL A 498 -4.83 -2.62 13.02
CA VAL A 498 -5.96 -1.69 12.95
C VAL A 498 -6.90 -2.07 11.80
N ALA A 499 -6.34 -2.35 10.62
CA ALA A 499 -7.11 -2.80 9.46
C ALA A 499 -7.84 -4.12 9.75
N ALA A 500 -7.18 -5.08 10.41
CA ALA A 500 -7.78 -6.35 10.79
C ALA A 500 -9.01 -6.16 11.70
N VAL A 501 -8.94 -5.27 12.68
CA VAL A 501 -10.08 -4.93 13.55
C VAL A 501 -11.23 -4.29 12.76
N LEU A 502 -10.92 -3.30 11.91
CA LEU A 502 -11.94 -2.62 11.10
C LEU A 502 -12.63 -3.56 10.10
N VAL A 503 -11.87 -4.50 9.52
CA VAL A 503 -12.40 -5.54 8.63
C VAL A 503 -13.21 -6.55 9.42
N ALA A 504 -12.73 -7.01 10.58
CA ALA A 504 -13.43 -7.97 11.43
C ALA A 504 -14.81 -7.45 11.86
N ALA A 505 -14.93 -6.14 12.14
CA ALA A 505 -16.19 -5.50 12.52
C ALA A 505 -17.29 -5.55 11.42
N ARG A 506 -16.92 -5.83 10.17
CA ARG A 506 -17.84 -6.01 9.03
C ARG A 506 -17.81 -7.41 8.43
N ALA A 507 -16.97 -8.30 8.97
CA ALA A 507 -16.81 -9.65 8.46
C ALA A 507 -17.88 -10.59 9.03
N ARG A 508 -18.01 -11.76 8.42
CA ARG A 508 -18.73 -12.89 9.04
C ARG A 508 -18.04 -13.26 10.36
N PRO A 509 -18.78 -13.60 11.42
CA PRO A 509 -18.24 -13.65 12.77
C PRO A 509 -17.10 -14.69 12.91
N ALA A 510 -17.27 -15.92 12.43
CA ALA A 510 -16.16 -16.88 12.35
C ALA A 510 -14.94 -16.40 11.54
N ARG A 511 -15.12 -15.64 10.45
CA ARG A 511 -14.01 -15.10 9.65
C ARG A 511 -13.32 -13.93 10.33
N GLY A 512 -14.10 -13.06 10.97
CA GLY A 512 -13.63 -11.91 11.73
C GLY A 512 -12.85 -12.35 12.97
N SER A 513 -13.35 -13.36 13.71
CA SER A 513 -12.64 -13.90 14.87
C SER A 513 -11.30 -14.52 14.49
N VAL A 514 -11.24 -15.32 13.41
CA VAL A 514 -9.99 -15.90 12.91
C VAL A 514 -8.97 -14.83 12.46
N LEU A 515 -9.44 -13.74 11.82
CA LEU A 515 -8.58 -12.60 11.48
C LEU A 515 -7.98 -11.95 12.73
N LEU A 516 -8.80 -11.75 13.77
CA LEU A 516 -8.36 -11.20 15.06
C LEU A 516 -7.39 -12.12 15.80
N LEU A 517 -7.56 -13.45 15.70
CA LEU A 517 -6.60 -14.43 16.23
C LEU A 517 -5.24 -14.34 15.53
N GLY A 518 -5.22 -14.17 14.20
CA GLY A 518 -3.98 -13.91 13.45
C GLY A 518 -3.29 -12.60 13.87
N ALA A 519 -4.08 -11.55 14.14
CA ALA A 519 -3.58 -10.29 14.68
C ALA A 519 -2.98 -10.48 16.09
N ALA A 520 -3.71 -11.17 16.97
CA ALA A 520 -3.25 -11.46 18.34
C ALA A 520 -1.94 -12.25 18.34
N ALA A 521 -1.80 -13.27 17.48
CA ALA A 521 -0.57 -14.05 17.35
C ALA A 521 0.63 -13.18 16.92
N SER A 522 0.41 -12.23 16.00
CA SER A 522 1.47 -11.34 15.51
C SER A 522 1.91 -10.34 16.58
N VAL A 523 0.96 -9.76 17.33
CA VAL A 523 1.25 -8.83 18.44
C VAL A 523 1.90 -9.58 19.61
N ALA A 524 1.47 -10.81 19.90
CA ALA A 524 2.07 -11.67 20.92
C ALA A 524 3.53 -12.01 20.57
N LEU A 525 3.81 -12.33 19.31
CA LEU A 525 5.17 -12.53 18.84
C LEU A 525 6.03 -11.27 18.99
N TYR A 526 5.48 -10.09 18.65
CA TYR A 526 6.16 -8.82 18.86
C TYR A 526 6.44 -8.56 20.35
N ALA A 527 5.48 -8.78 21.24
CA ALA A 527 5.65 -8.65 22.69
C ALA A 527 6.72 -9.63 23.22
N ALA A 528 6.73 -10.87 22.72
CA ALA A 528 7.73 -11.88 23.06
C ALA A 528 9.13 -11.57 22.50
N SER A 529 9.25 -10.66 21.52
CA SER A 529 10.53 -10.32 20.91
C SER A 529 11.54 -9.76 21.92
N TRP A 530 11.09 -9.09 22.99
CA TRP A 530 11.96 -8.69 24.09
C TRP A 530 12.75 -9.88 24.69
N VAL A 531 12.06 -11.01 24.95
CA VAL A 531 12.69 -12.21 25.50
C VAL A 531 13.56 -12.92 24.46
N LEU A 532 13.16 -12.90 23.19
CA LEU A 532 13.88 -13.55 22.10
C LEU A 532 15.18 -12.81 21.73
N VAL A 533 15.16 -11.47 21.77
CA VAL A 533 16.22 -10.60 21.26
C VAL A 533 17.20 -10.14 22.34
N ARG A 534 16.83 -10.19 23.63
CA ARG A 534 17.73 -9.80 24.73
C ARG A 534 19.02 -10.63 24.76
N THR A 535 20.13 -9.98 25.08
CA THR A 535 21.39 -10.65 25.47
C THR A 535 21.50 -10.70 27.00
N PRO A 536 22.28 -11.65 27.58
CA PRO A 536 22.43 -11.78 29.04
C PRO A 536 22.95 -10.52 29.74
N GLU A 537 23.62 -9.64 29.00
CA GLU A 537 24.26 -8.41 29.50
C GLU A 537 23.30 -7.21 29.55
N GLN A 538 22.07 -7.33 29.04
CA GLN A 538 21.10 -6.23 28.97
C GLN A 538 20.16 -6.24 30.18
N GLU A 539 20.14 -5.13 30.93
CA GLU A 539 19.27 -4.95 32.09
C GLU A 539 17.76 -5.00 31.73
N PRO A 540 16.88 -5.44 32.66
CA PRO A 540 15.45 -5.69 32.40
C PRO A 540 14.58 -4.45 32.12
N VAL A 541 15.17 -3.30 31.80
CA VAL A 541 14.53 -1.97 31.73
C VAL A 541 13.32 -1.91 30.77
N ASN A 542 13.28 -2.73 29.72
CA ASN A 542 12.23 -2.67 28.70
C ASN A 542 10.95 -3.48 29.04
N GLY A 543 10.92 -4.22 30.16
CA GLY A 543 9.77 -5.06 30.52
C GLY A 543 8.45 -4.29 30.64
N VAL A 544 8.48 -3.06 31.17
CA VAL A 544 7.28 -2.21 31.32
C VAL A 544 6.70 -1.79 29.96
N LEU A 545 7.54 -1.56 28.94
CA LEU A 545 7.10 -1.19 27.61
C LEU A 545 6.33 -2.32 26.90
N THR A 546 6.47 -3.56 27.35
CA THR A 546 5.73 -4.70 26.78
C THR A 546 4.25 -4.74 27.20
N LEU A 547 3.88 -4.07 28.30
CA LEU A 547 2.53 -4.14 28.88
C LEU A 547 1.41 -3.72 27.90
N PRO A 548 1.53 -2.63 27.11
CA PRO A 548 0.51 -2.26 26.14
C PRO A 548 0.33 -3.30 25.04
N ALA A 549 1.42 -3.95 24.58
CA ALA A 549 1.33 -5.02 23.59
C ALA A 549 0.64 -6.26 24.17
N ILE A 550 0.97 -6.65 25.42
CA ILE A 550 0.32 -7.77 26.13
C ILE A 550 -1.18 -7.49 26.33
N LEU A 551 -1.53 -6.30 26.80
CA LEU A 551 -2.92 -5.88 26.97
C LEU A 551 -3.66 -5.87 25.61
N GLY A 552 -3.00 -5.41 24.56
CA GLY A 552 -3.51 -5.45 23.19
C GLY A 552 -3.82 -6.88 22.73
N VAL A 553 -2.95 -7.86 23.02
CA VAL A 553 -3.22 -9.29 22.74
C VAL A 553 -4.48 -9.75 23.48
N VAL A 554 -4.60 -9.47 24.77
CA VAL A 554 -5.78 -9.85 25.57
C VAL A 554 -7.05 -9.25 24.98
N LEU A 555 -7.02 -7.97 24.59
CA LEU A 555 -8.17 -7.29 23.98
C LEU A 555 -8.50 -7.83 22.58
N LEU A 556 -7.51 -8.20 21.77
CA LEU A 556 -7.73 -8.86 20.48
C LEU A 556 -8.38 -10.24 20.64
N LEU A 557 -7.95 -11.02 21.63
CA LEU A 557 -8.56 -12.32 21.97
C LEU A 557 -10.00 -12.13 22.47
N ALA A 558 -10.24 -11.13 23.33
CA ALA A 558 -11.58 -10.79 23.80
C ALA A 558 -12.49 -10.35 22.65
N ALA A 559 -11.99 -9.51 21.73
CA ALA A 559 -12.73 -9.10 20.54
C ALA A 559 -13.04 -10.29 19.62
N ALA A 560 -12.10 -11.22 19.44
CA ALA A 560 -12.33 -12.44 18.66
C ALA A 560 -13.44 -13.30 19.28
N TRP A 561 -13.42 -13.48 20.60
CA TRP A 561 -14.44 -14.22 21.34
C TRP A 561 -15.82 -13.56 21.27
N LEU A 562 -15.90 -12.25 21.46
CA LEU A 562 -17.16 -11.52 21.34
C LEU A 562 -17.73 -11.60 19.92
N THR A 563 -16.86 -11.49 18.92
CA THR A 563 -17.26 -11.59 17.50
C THR A 563 -17.85 -12.95 17.19
N ILE A 564 -17.27 -14.06 17.68
CA ILE A 564 -17.80 -15.41 17.41
C ILE A 564 -19.09 -15.71 18.19
N ARG A 565 -19.26 -15.14 19.39
CA ARG A 565 -20.51 -15.27 20.16
C ARG A 565 -21.72 -14.66 19.46
N GLU A 566 -21.54 -13.64 18.64
CA GLU A 566 -22.65 -13.08 17.83
C GLU A 566 -23.21 -14.08 16.80
N GLU A 567 -22.50 -15.19 16.51
CA GLU A 567 -22.99 -16.28 15.65
C GLU A 567 -23.82 -17.31 16.43
N ASN A 568 -23.54 -17.47 17.72
CA ASN A 568 -24.17 -18.44 18.63
C ASN A 568 -24.59 -17.71 19.93
N PRO A 569 -25.69 -16.93 19.89
CA PRO A 569 -26.10 -16.05 20.99
C PRO A 569 -26.44 -16.78 22.29
#